data_AF-W9XWW5-F1
#
_entry.id   AF-W9XWW5-F1
#
_cell.length_a   1.000
_cell.length_b   1.000
_cell.length_c   1.000
_cell.angle_alpha   90.00
_cell.angle_beta   90.00
_cell.angle_gamma   90.00
#
_symmetry.space_group_name_H-M   'P 1'
#
loop_
_entity.id
_entity.type
_entity.pdbx_description
1 polymer ?
#
loop_
_entity_poly.entity_id
_entity_poly.type
_entity_poly.pdbx_seq_one_letter_code
_entity_poly.pdbx_strand_id
1 'polypeptide(L)'
;MTDINARPAKRSIESICTIAGARVPSVPPIPPDSVPNLESIRQVYDIAFAPGLDKLLESGPTRWFSRQGFPLLCANRTQLGNMLAYLTLVSNHADTATENATLASQEARITWALLELCVRPEHDGGEEADRLARRCRALESILTGEPFSSPTASLADFVHQDEAEPEPRSSALEKQLGQRSNEFWNLVEAAATSQDPEGEGISPLAVQECRRFLDGMESRDVIYSIMLLGSKSSGNGDLTSERELARRYLASQANGRATNQVLATVSGMALRAFEG
;
A
#
# COMPACT_ATOMS: atom_id res chain seq x y z
N MET A 1 10.86 -22.06 -32.73
CA MET A 1 10.41 -20.68 -32.50
C MET A 1 9.56 -20.71 -31.25
N THR A 2 10.17 -20.44 -30.11
CA THR A 2 9.52 -20.35 -28.81
C THR A 2 9.02 -18.92 -28.65
N ASP A 3 7.73 -18.75 -28.39
CA ASP A 3 7.12 -17.46 -28.04
C ASP A 3 7.81 -16.89 -26.80
N ILE A 4 8.66 -15.89 -27.02
CA ILE A 4 9.24 -15.02 -26.00
C ILE A 4 8.32 -13.79 -26.00
N ASN A 5 7.80 -13.44 -24.82
CA ASN A 5 6.88 -12.32 -24.53
C ASN A 5 5.38 -12.67 -24.44
N ALA A 6 5.02 -13.59 -23.53
CA ALA A 6 3.71 -13.48 -22.91
C ALA A 6 3.75 -12.29 -21.91
N ARG A 7 3.13 -11.16 -22.29
CA ARG A 7 2.91 -9.98 -21.43
C ARG A 7 2.32 -10.43 -20.07
N PRO A 8 2.71 -9.85 -18.93
CA PRO A 8 1.91 -10.04 -17.72
C PRO A 8 0.56 -9.38 -17.95
N ALA A 9 -0.51 -10.18 -17.91
CA ALA A 9 -1.88 -9.68 -17.93
C ALA A 9 -2.06 -8.65 -16.80
N LYS A 10 -2.88 -7.61 -17.05
CA LYS A 10 -3.34 -6.68 -16.01
C LYS A 10 -3.70 -7.45 -14.74
N ARG A 11 -3.13 -7.05 -13.60
CA ARG A 11 -3.22 -7.78 -12.33
C ARG A 11 -4.25 -7.11 -11.45
N SER A 12 -5.12 -7.88 -10.83
CA SER A 12 -5.95 -7.34 -9.75
C SER A 12 -5.20 -7.41 -8.42
N ILE A 13 -5.49 -6.49 -7.50
CA ILE A 13 -5.02 -6.60 -6.11
C ILE A 13 -5.39 -7.96 -5.50
N GLU A 14 -6.59 -8.48 -5.79
CA GLU A 14 -7.00 -9.80 -5.30
C GLU A 14 -6.04 -10.91 -5.77
N SER A 15 -5.61 -10.87 -7.03
CA SER A 15 -4.63 -11.82 -7.56
C SER A 15 -3.26 -11.65 -6.88
N ILE A 16 -2.82 -10.42 -6.63
CA ILE A 16 -1.55 -10.10 -5.97
C ILE A 16 -1.54 -10.54 -4.50
N CYS A 17 -2.69 -10.49 -3.82
CA CYS A 17 -2.79 -10.94 -2.44
C CYS A 17 -2.86 -12.48 -2.32
N THR A 18 -3.05 -13.23 -3.40
CA THR A 18 -3.29 -14.68 -3.34
C THR A 18 -2.06 -15.47 -3.81
N ILE A 19 -1.48 -16.27 -2.92
CA ILE A 19 -0.39 -17.21 -3.25
C ILE A 19 -1.00 -18.46 -3.90
N ALA A 20 -0.37 -18.97 -4.97
CA ALA A 20 -0.81 -20.18 -5.64
C ALA A 20 -0.93 -21.37 -4.66
N GLY A 21 -2.07 -22.06 -4.67
CA GLY A 21 -2.37 -23.19 -3.77
C GLY A 21 -2.88 -22.79 -2.38
N ALA A 22 -2.90 -21.50 -2.03
CA ALA A 22 -3.54 -21.02 -0.81
C ALA A 22 -5.06 -21.21 -0.86
N ARG A 23 -5.65 -21.61 0.27
CA ARG A 23 -7.12 -21.68 0.42
C ARG A 23 -7.59 -20.42 1.11
N VAL A 24 -7.92 -19.39 0.33
CA VAL A 24 -8.47 -18.15 0.87
C VAL A 24 -9.70 -18.46 1.74
N PRO A 25 -9.71 -18.10 3.03
CA PRO A 25 -10.86 -18.33 3.88
C PRO A 25 -12.07 -17.56 3.36
N SER A 26 -13.24 -18.21 3.36
CA SER A 26 -14.50 -17.47 3.21
C SER A 26 -14.64 -16.51 4.39
N VAL A 27 -14.91 -15.23 4.10
CA VAL A 27 -15.18 -14.22 5.13
C VAL A 27 -16.40 -14.67 5.92
N PRO A 28 -16.29 -14.95 7.23
CA PRO A 28 -17.43 -15.40 8.01
C PRO A 28 -18.47 -14.27 8.07
N PRO A 29 -19.75 -14.53 7.74
CA PRO A 29 -20.78 -13.53 7.91
C PRO A 29 -20.94 -13.25 9.41
N ILE A 30 -20.73 -12.00 9.84
CA ILE A 30 -20.95 -11.59 11.22
C ILE A 30 -22.45 -11.35 11.40
N PRO A 31 -23.19 -12.18 12.18
CA PRO A 31 -24.62 -11.98 12.40
C PRO A 31 -24.91 -10.56 12.91
N PRO A 32 -26.02 -9.92 12.53
CA PRO A 32 -26.33 -8.55 12.94
C PRO A 32 -26.24 -8.34 14.46
N ASP A 33 -26.72 -9.31 15.22
CA ASP A 33 -26.78 -9.29 16.70
C ASP A 33 -25.48 -9.74 17.38
N SER A 34 -24.50 -10.24 16.61
CA SER A 34 -23.22 -10.65 17.15
C SER A 34 -22.31 -9.44 17.31
N VAL A 35 -21.85 -9.18 18.53
CA VAL A 35 -20.80 -8.20 18.81
C VAL A 35 -19.48 -8.95 18.92
N PRO A 36 -18.58 -8.85 17.92
CA PRO A 36 -17.26 -9.45 18.02
C PRO A 36 -16.47 -8.80 19.17
N ASN A 37 -15.47 -9.50 19.72
CA ASN A 37 -14.61 -8.93 20.76
C ASN A 37 -13.73 -7.82 20.17
N LEU A 38 -14.26 -6.59 20.19
CA LEU A 38 -13.60 -5.41 19.61
C LEU A 38 -12.31 -5.04 20.33
N GLU A 39 -12.15 -5.37 21.61
CA GLU A 39 -10.95 -5.04 22.37
C GLU A 39 -9.73 -5.84 21.86
N SER A 40 -9.88 -7.15 21.68
CA SER A 40 -8.82 -7.98 21.13
C SER A 40 -8.49 -7.62 19.68
N ILE A 41 -9.50 -7.30 18.87
CA ILE A 41 -9.30 -6.86 17.49
C ILE A 41 -8.54 -5.53 17.47
N ARG A 42 -8.93 -4.58 18.35
CA ARG A 42 -8.27 -3.29 18.49
C ARG A 42 -6.81 -3.45 18.86
N GLN A 43 -6.50 -4.31 19.82
CA GLN A 43 -5.12 -4.54 20.24
C GLN A 43 -4.24 -5.00 19.08
N VAL A 44 -4.72 -5.95 18.27
CA VAL A 44 -3.96 -6.41 17.09
C VAL A 44 -3.86 -5.32 16.04
N TYR A 45 -4.94 -4.56 15.79
CA TYR A 45 -4.93 -3.43 14.86
C TYR A 45 -3.89 -2.36 15.26
N ASP A 46 -3.93 -1.90 16.51
CA ASP A 46 -3.10 -0.83 17.04
C ASP A 46 -1.61 -1.22 17.09
N ILE A 47 -1.30 -2.51 17.26
CA ILE A 47 0.08 -3.01 17.37
C ILE A 47 0.64 -3.43 16.00
N ALA A 48 -0.08 -4.25 15.24
CA ALA A 48 0.46 -4.90 14.05
C ALA A 48 0.26 -4.09 12.77
N PHE A 49 -0.81 -3.30 12.68
CA PHE A 49 -1.23 -2.68 11.42
C PHE A 49 -1.11 -1.16 11.44
N ALA A 50 -1.79 -0.47 12.36
CA ALA A 50 -1.94 0.99 12.30
C ALA A 50 -0.60 1.75 12.18
N PRO A 51 0.46 1.44 12.96
CA PRO A 51 1.75 2.12 12.83
C PRO A 51 2.42 1.88 11.48
N GLY A 52 2.29 0.68 10.93
CA GLY A 52 2.83 0.31 9.62
C GLY A 52 2.10 0.99 8.48
N LEU A 53 0.77 1.10 8.56
CA LEU A 53 -0.07 1.82 7.59
C LEU A 53 0.26 3.32 7.59
N ASP A 54 0.34 3.93 8.78
CA ASP A 54 0.73 5.34 8.94
C ASP A 54 2.13 5.62 8.40
N LYS A 55 3.08 4.69 8.60
CA LYS A 55 4.45 4.79 8.08
C LYS A 55 4.50 4.61 6.57
N LEU A 56 3.76 3.65 6.02
CA LEU A 56 3.75 3.33 4.60
C LEU A 56 3.18 4.49 3.78
N LEU A 57 2.02 5.04 4.17
CA LEU A 57 1.39 6.16 3.43
C LEU A 57 1.81 7.54 3.95
N GLU A 58 2.73 7.60 4.89
CA GLU A 58 3.26 8.84 5.51
C GLU A 58 2.15 9.81 5.96
N SER A 59 1.22 9.34 6.78
CA SER A 59 0.19 10.20 7.42
C SER A 59 0.78 11.22 8.40
N GLY A 60 2.10 11.17 8.63
CA GLY A 60 2.87 12.17 9.33
C GLY A 60 2.44 12.32 10.80
N PRO A 61 2.32 13.56 11.32
CA PRO A 61 1.96 13.79 12.72
C PRO A 61 0.49 13.45 13.01
N THR A 62 -0.35 13.32 11.98
CA THR A 62 -1.78 13.02 12.14
C THR A 62 -2.00 11.59 12.62
N ARG A 63 -1.12 10.65 12.21
CA ARG A 63 -1.27 9.21 12.47
C ARG A 63 -2.69 8.74 12.17
N TRP A 64 -3.15 9.06 10.97
CA TRP A 64 -4.55 8.94 10.57
C TRP A 64 -5.12 7.54 10.79
N PHE A 65 -4.39 6.47 10.44
CA PHE A 65 -4.86 5.10 10.65
C PHE A 65 -4.98 4.77 12.14
N SER A 66 -3.99 5.18 12.95
CA SER A 66 -4.03 5.01 14.41
C SER A 66 -5.21 5.73 15.08
N ARG A 67 -5.75 6.81 14.48
CA ARG A 67 -6.85 7.60 15.06
C ARG A 67 -8.21 7.26 14.48
N GLN A 68 -8.30 7.13 13.16
CA GLN A 68 -9.56 7.02 12.42
C GLN A 68 -9.80 5.62 11.84
N GLY A 69 -8.75 4.84 11.63
CA GLY A 69 -8.87 3.58 10.91
C GLY A 69 -9.63 2.50 11.68
N PHE A 70 -9.46 2.38 13.00
CA PHE A 70 -10.19 1.37 13.77
C PHE A 70 -11.72 1.60 13.80
N PRO A 71 -12.23 2.83 14.07
CA PRO A 71 -13.66 3.12 13.91
C PRO A 71 -14.22 2.75 12.53
N LEU A 72 -13.46 3.03 11.45
CA LEU A 72 -13.87 2.71 10.08
C LEU A 72 -13.87 1.20 9.82
N LEU A 73 -12.89 0.46 10.34
CA LEU A 73 -12.87 -1.00 10.32
C LEU A 73 -14.12 -1.58 11.00
N CYS A 74 -14.50 -1.04 12.16
CA CYS A 74 -15.70 -1.49 12.88
C CYS A 74 -17.01 -1.16 12.15
N ALA A 75 -17.06 -0.06 11.41
CA ALA A 75 -18.22 0.34 10.64
C ALA A 75 -18.46 -0.56 9.41
N ASN A 76 -17.41 -1.22 8.90
CA ASN A 76 -17.49 -2.11 7.74
C ASN A 76 -17.46 -3.59 8.16
N ARG A 77 -18.64 -4.25 8.19
CA ARG A 77 -18.76 -5.66 8.59
C ARG A 77 -17.94 -6.62 7.71
N THR A 78 -17.77 -6.32 6.43
CA THR A 78 -16.94 -7.14 5.53
C THR A 78 -15.47 -7.09 5.95
N GLN A 79 -14.95 -5.89 6.25
CA GLN A 79 -13.57 -5.73 6.70
C GLN A 79 -13.34 -6.30 8.10
N LEU A 80 -14.32 -6.14 8.98
CA LEU A 80 -14.29 -6.77 10.29
C LEU A 80 -14.26 -8.30 10.18
N GLY A 81 -15.00 -8.87 9.23
CA GLY A 81 -14.96 -10.30 8.91
C GLY A 81 -13.59 -10.75 8.38
N ASN A 82 -12.97 -9.96 7.49
CA ASN A 82 -11.61 -10.23 6.99
C ASN A 82 -10.58 -10.27 8.13
N MET A 83 -10.69 -9.33 9.07
CA MET A 83 -9.81 -9.27 10.24
C MET A 83 -10.02 -10.49 11.15
N LEU A 84 -11.26 -10.90 11.39
CA LEU A 84 -11.57 -12.10 12.17
C LEU A 84 -11.04 -13.39 11.50
N ALA A 85 -11.17 -13.50 10.18
CA ALA A 85 -10.60 -14.62 9.42
C ALA A 85 -9.07 -14.68 9.56
N TYR A 86 -8.39 -13.53 9.49
CA TYR A 86 -6.95 -13.44 9.74
C TYR A 86 -6.58 -13.87 11.16
N LEU A 87 -7.26 -13.32 12.18
CA LEU A 87 -7.01 -13.68 13.58
C LEU A 87 -7.23 -15.17 13.86
N THR A 88 -8.22 -15.78 13.20
CA THR A 88 -8.49 -17.22 13.31
C THR A 88 -7.33 -18.05 12.76
N LEU A 89 -6.77 -17.66 11.61
CA LEU A 89 -5.60 -18.32 11.03
C LEU A 89 -4.35 -18.17 11.90
N VAL A 90 -4.09 -16.96 12.42
CA VAL A 90 -2.98 -16.71 13.36
C VAL A 90 -3.11 -17.59 14.61
N SER A 91 -4.32 -17.70 15.16
CA SER A 91 -4.57 -18.49 16.37
C SER A 91 -4.40 -20.00 16.15
N ASN A 92 -4.69 -20.48 14.94
CA ASN A 92 -4.64 -21.91 14.63
C ASN A 92 -3.21 -22.44 14.39
N HIS A 93 -2.20 -21.56 14.31
CA HIS A 93 -0.79 -21.86 14.01
C HIS A 93 -0.61 -22.58 12.66
N ALA A 94 0.17 -21.99 11.74
CA ALA A 94 0.43 -22.59 10.45
C ALA A 94 1.62 -23.56 10.54
N ASP A 95 1.34 -24.87 10.49
CA ASP A 95 2.37 -25.91 10.63
C ASP A 95 2.84 -26.46 9.27
N THR A 96 2.05 -26.24 8.21
CA THR A 96 2.37 -26.68 6.85
C THR A 96 2.68 -25.52 5.89
N ALA A 97 3.41 -25.81 4.81
CA ALA A 97 3.69 -24.81 3.77
C ALA A 97 2.41 -24.23 3.14
N THR A 98 1.36 -25.04 2.97
CA THR A 98 0.06 -24.61 2.44
C THR A 98 -0.69 -23.70 3.42
N GLU A 99 -0.64 -23.98 4.71
CA GLU A 99 -1.20 -23.12 5.75
C GLU A 99 -0.43 -21.80 5.85
N ASN A 100 0.90 -21.84 5.71
CA ASN A 100 1.73 -20.64 5.64
C ASN A 100 1.38 -19.77 4.42
N ALA A 101 1.17 -20.37 3.24
CA ALA A 101 0.70 -19.66 2.06
C ALA A 101 -0.71 -19.07 2.25
N THR A 102 -1.59 -19.78 2.96
CA THR A 102 -2.95 -19.32 3.27
C THR A 102 -2.94 -18.14 4.24
N LEU A 103 -2.15 -18.23 5.31
CA LEU A 103 -1.96 -17.13 6.27
C LEU A 103 -1.37 -15.90 5.60
N ALA A 104 -0.28 -16.06 4.83
CA ALA A 104 0.35 -14.95 4.11
C ALA A 104 -0.59 -14.32 3.06
N SER A 105 -1.44 -15.11 2.41
CA SER A 105 -2.45 -14.58 1.48
C SER A 105 -3.53 -13.78 2.21
N GLN A 106 -4.04 -14.30 3.32
CA GLN A 106 -5.04 -13.60 4.12
C GLN A 106 -4.47 -12.34 4.78
N GLU A 107 -3.22 -12.37 5.20
CA GLU A 107 -2.50 -11.21 5.72
C GLU A 107 -2.36 -10.12 4.64
N ALA A 108 -2.00 -10.49 3.41
CA ALA A 108 -1.96 -9.54 2.29
C ALA A 108 -3.33 -8.93 2.02
N ARG A 109 -4.40 -9.75 2.02
CA ARG A 109 -5.78 -9.27 1.86
C ARG A 109 -6.17 -8.27 2.94
N ILE A 110 -5.97 -8.60 4.23
CA ILE A 110 -6.36 -7.68 5.31
C ILE A 110 -5.48 -6.42 5.32
N THR A 111 -4.17 -6.53 5.10
CA THR A 111 -3.28 -5.37 5.03
C THR A 111 -3.73 -4.40 3.94
N TRP A 112 -4.03 -4.89 2.74
CA TRP A 112 -4.51 -4.05 1.66
C TRP A 112 -5.89 -3.45 1.95
N ALA A 113 -6.80 -4.26 2.48
CA ALA A 113 -8.14 -3.79 2.80
C ALA A 113 -8.15 -2.75 3.93
N LEU A 114 -7.17 -2.78 4.83
CA LEU A 114 -6.95 -1.73 5.83
C LEU A 114 -6.33 -0.46 5.23
N LEU A 115 -5.45 -0.57 4.22
CA LEU A 115 -4.98 0.59 3.45
C LEU A 115 -6.15 1.31 2.77
N GLU A 116 -7.09 0.56 2.21
CA GLU A 116 -8.27 1.10 1.52
C GLU A 116 -9.27 1.81 2.45
N LEU A 117 -9.10 1.77 3.78
CA LEU A 117 -9.97 2.53 4.68
C LEU A 117 -9.90 4.04 4.45
N CYS A 118 -8.78 4.56 3.92
CA CYS A 118 -8.67 5.95 3.52
C CYS A 118 -9.37 6.26 2.18
N VAL A 119 -9.65 5.24 1.36
CA VAL A 119 -10.28 5.35 0.04
C VAL A 119 -11.81 5.38 0.21
N ARG A 120 -12.35 6.54 0.57
CA ARG A 120 -13.80 6.72 0.75
C ARG A 120 -14.48 7.20 -0.54
N PRO A 121 -15.70 6.72 -0.84
CA PRO A 121 -16.49 7.19 -1.99
C PRO A 121 -17.11 8.59 -1.76
N GLU A 122 -17.15 9.06 -0.51
CA GLU A 122 -17.72 10.34 -0.11
C GLU A 122 -16.57 11.25 0.41
N HIS A 123 -16.55 12.52 0.00
CA HIS A 123 -15.61 13.58 0.46
C HIS A 123 -15.70 13.90 1.98
N ASP A 124 -16.18 12.95 2.77
CA ASP A 124 -16.43 13.04 4.21
C ASP A 124 -15.17 12.66 5.03
N GLY A 125 -14.03 12.45 4.38
CA GLY A 125 -12.76 12.07 5.02
C GLY A 125 -11.86 13.23 5.43
N GLY A 126 -12.11 14.43 4.90
CA GLY A 126 -11.21 15.58 5.03
C GLY A 126 -9.94 15.47 4.17
N GLU A 127 -9.19 16.56 4.07
CA GLU A 127 -8.01 16.69 3.18
C GLU A 127 -6.95 15.60 3.40
N GLU A 128 -6.71 15.22 4.65
CA GLU A 128 -5.75 14.18 5.01
C GLU A 128 -6.16 12.81 4.45
N ALA A 129 -7.45 12.43 4.58
CA ALA A 129 -7.93 11.16 4.06
C ALA A 129 -7.88 11.15 2.53
N ASP A 130 -8.25 12.25 1.87
CA ASP A 130 -8.16 12.39 0.41
C ASP A 130 -6.71 12.27 -0.08
N ARG A 131 -5.75 12.87 0.64
CA ARG A 131 -4.32 12.72 0.36
C ARG A 131 -3.87 11.27 0.50
N LEU A 132 -4.22 10.60 1.60
CA LEU A 132 -3.87 9.19 1.82
C LEU A 132 -4.52 8.28 0.76
N ALA A 133 -5.76 8.58 0.35
CA ALA A 133 -6.45 7.85 -0.71
C ALA A 133 -5.72 7.96 -2.05
N ARG A 134 -5.22 9.15 -2.42
CA ARG A 134 -4.40 9.32 -3.64
C ARG A 134 -3.11 8.51 -3.58
N ARG A 135 -2.40 8.55 -2.45
CA ARG A 135 -1.18 7.77 -2.21
C ARG A 135 -1.45 6.25 -2.31
N CYS A 136 -2.54 5.79 -1.70
CA CYS A 136 -2.98 4.39 -1.77
C CYS A 136 -3.27 3.96 -3.23
N ARG A 137 -4.05 4.76 -3.97
CA ARG A 137 -4.38 4.50 -5.38
C ARG A 137 -3.17 4.56 -6.30
N ALA A 138 -2.19 5.41 -6.02
CA ALA A 138 -0.95 5.47 -6.81
C ALA A 138 -0.16 4.18 -6.65
N LEU A 139 -0.03 3.69 -5.40
CA LEU A 139 0.59 2.39 -5.12
C LEU A 139 -0.19 1.23 -5.77
N GLU A 140 -1.53 1.27 -5.72
CA GLU A 140 -2.40 0.29 -6.39
C GLU A 140 -2.12 0.25 -7.89
N SER A 141 -2.13 1.42 -8.55
CA SER A 141 -1.90 1.56 -9.97
C SER A 141 -0.55 0.98 -10.36
N ILE A 142 0.52 1.29 -9.63
CA ILE A 142 1.86 0.74 -9.88
C ILE A 142 1.87 -0.80 -9.73
N LEU A 143 1.25 -1.34 -8.68
CA LEU A 143 1.22 -2.78 -8.42
C LEU A 143 0.39 -3.56 -9.45
N THR A 144 -0.71 -2.99 -9.92
CA THR A 144 -1.69 -3.66 -10.77
C THR A 144 -1.40 -3.49 -12.26
N GLY A 145 -0.75 -2.39 -12.64
CA GLY A 145 -0.68 -1.96 -14.03
C GLY A 145 -1.95 -1.23 -14.50
N GLU A 146 -2.95 -1.00 -13.64
CA GLU A 146 -4.17 -0.29 -14.01
C GLU A 146 -3.97 1.23 -14.05
N PRO A 147 -4.71 1.95 -14.92
CA PRO A 147 -4.61 3.41 -15.02
C PRO A 147 -4.91 4.09 -13.69
N PHE A 148 -4.02 4.99 -13.28
CA PHE A 148 -4.25 5.83 -12.12
C PHE A 148 -5.44 6.77 -12.38
N SER A 149 -6.54 6.53 -11.68
CA SER A 149 -7.70 7.43 -11.69
C SER A 149 -7.69 8.21 -10.39
N SER A 150 -7.22 9.46 -10.44
CA SER A 150 -7.49 10.43 -9.37
C SER A 150 -8.91 10.94 -9.58
N PRO A 151 -9.88 10.65 -8.69
CA PRO A 151 -11.18 11.26 -8.78
C PRO A 151 -11.00 12.73 -8.39
N THR A 152 -10.73 13.56 -9.40
CA THR A 152 -10.75 15.02 -9.38
C THR A 152 -9.78 15.69 -8.39
N ALA A 153 -9.05 16.71 -8.87
CA ALA A 153 -8.51 17.75 -8.00
C ALA A 153 -9.61 18.12 -6.99
N SER A 154 -9.30 18.06 -5.70
CA SER A 154 -10.28 18.46 -4.69
C SER A 154 -10.72 19.88 -5.03
N LEU A 155 -12.01 20.18 -4.93
CA LEU A 155 -12.52 21.55 -5.11
C LEU A 155 -11.76 22.56 -4.21
N ALA A 156 -11.09 22.08 -3.16
CA ALA A 156 -10.16 22.83 -2.31
C ALA A 156 -9.00 23.49 -3.07
N ASP A 157 -8.51 22.89 -4.17
CA ASP A 157 -7.47 23.50 -5.02
C ASP A 157 -7.94 24.80 -5.71
N PHE A 158 -9.26 25.03 -5.76
CA PHE A 158 -9.89 26.21 -6.34
C PHE A 158 -10.46 27.20 -5.31
N VAL A 159 -10.45 26.91 -4.00
CA VAL A 159 -11.18 27.71 -3.00
C VAL A 159 -10.30 28.34 -1.91
N HIS A 160 -9.01 28.05 -1.82
CA HIS A 160 -8.14 28.71 -0.82
C HIS A 160 -7.45 29.98 -1.35
N GLN A 161 -8.25 31.03 -1.59
CA GLN A 161 -7.82 32.41 -1.34
C GLN A 161 -8.56 32.91 -0.10
N ASP A 162 -7.78 33.35 0.88
CA ASP A 162 -8.21 34.06 2.10
C ASP A 162 -9.01 33.27 3.13
N GLU A 163 -8.29 32.54 4.00
CA GLU A 163 -8.44 32.67 5.47
C GLU A 163 -7.28 31.90 6.12
N ALA A 164 -6.24 32.63 6.54
CA ALA A 164 -5.10 32.05 7.24
C ALA A 164 -5.51 31.65 8.66
N GLU A 165 -5.91 30.39 8.85
CA GLU A 165 -5.87 29.78 10.18
C GLU A 165 -4.44 29.91 10.75
N PRO A 166 -4.29 30.18 12.07
CA PRO A 166 -2.97 30.30 12.67
C PRO A 166 -2.24 28.97 12.51
N GLU A 167 -1.21 28.95 11.66
CA GLU A 167 -0.43 27.73 11.42
C GLU A 167 -0.01 27.10 12.75
N PRO A 168 -0.22 25.78 12.93
CA PRO A 168 0.28 25.10 14.10
C PRO A 168 1.78 25.35 14.23
N ARG A 169 2.28 25.48 15.47
CA ARG A 169 3.70 25.68 15.76
C ARG A 169 4.52 24.43 15.42
N SER A 170 4.65 24.11 14.14
CA SER A 170 5.56 23.09 13.65
C SER A 170 6.95 23.70 13.48
N SER A 171 7.96 22.98 13.93
CA SER A 171 9.36 23.35 13.71
C SER A 171 9.68 23.46 12.22
N ALA A 172 10.71 24.23 11.86
CA ALA A 172 11.19 24.32 10.49
C ALA A 172 11.58 22.94 9.92
N LEU A 173 12.09 22.06 10.78
CA LEU A 173 12.44 20.68 10.42
C LEU A 173 11.20 19.85 10.03
N GLU A 174 10.10 19.95 10.79
CA GLU A 174 8.85 19.25 10.48
C GLU A 174 8.24 19.74 9.17
N LYS A 175 8.29 21.05 8.91
CA LYS A 175 7.85 21.62 7.62
C LYS A 175 8.69 21.09 6.47
N GLN A 176 10.02 21.07 6.62
CA GLN A 176 10.92 20.54 5.60
C GLN A 176 10.67 19.04 5.35
N LEU A 177 10.47 18.24 6.39
CA LEU A 177 10.19 16.80 6.25
C LEU A 177 8.84 16.57 5.55
N GLY A 178 7.81 17.36 5.89
CA GLY A 178 6.51 17.33 5.24
C GLY A 178 6.58 17.71 3.75
N GLN A 179 7.36 18.73 3.39
CA GLN A 179 7.60 19.11 1.99
C GLN A 179 8.26 17.98 1.22
N ARG A 180 9.32 17.36 1.77
CA ARG A 180 10.00 16.22 1.12
C ARG A 180 9.10 14.99 0.97
N SER A 181 8.23 14.75 1.95
CA SER A 181 7.17 13.72 1.84
C SER A 181 6.24 14.01 0.67
N ASN A 182 5.76 15.24 0.54
CA ASN A 182 4.88 15.63 -0.56
C ASN A 182 5.58 15.53 -1.92
N GLU A 183 6.83 15.97 -2.03
CA GLU A 183 7.63 15.86 -3.26
C GLU A 183 7.85 14.39 -3.67
N PHE A 184 8.17 13.51 -2.71
CA PHE A 184 8.27 12.08 -2.96
C PHE A 184 6.95 11.52 -3.54
N TRP A 185 5.83 11.77 -2.86
CA TRP A 185 4.53 11.25 -3.27
C TRP A 185 4.01 11.86 -4.57
N ASN A 186 4.29 13.13 -4.85
CA ASN A 186 3.98 13.75 -6.14
C ASN A 186 4.68 13.02 -7.29
N LEU A 187 5.93 12.58 -7.10
CA LEU A 187 6.64 11.78 -8.10
C LEU A 187 6.07 10.36 -8.22
N VAL A 188 5.65 9.73 -7.13
CA VAL A 188 4.96 8.42 -7.15
C VAL A 188 3.64 8.53 -7.92
N GLU A 189 2.83 9.55 -7.66
CA GLU A 189 1.56 9.82 -8.37
C GLU A 189 1.80 10.14 -9.85
N ALA A 190 2.81 10.93 -10.17
CA ALA A 190 3.21 11.20 -11.56
C ALA A 190 3.66 9.92 -12.28
N ALA A 191 4.42 9.05 -11.61
CA ALA A 191 4.83 7.77 -12.16
C ALA A 191 3.63 6.85 -12.43
N ALA A 192 2.70 6.75 -11.48
CA ALA A 192 1.45 6.01 -11.65
C ALA A 192 0.60 6.55 -12.83
N THR A 193 0.55 7.88 -12.99
CA THR A 193 -0.13 8.54 -14.12
C THR A 193 0.56 8.26 -15.46
N SER A 194 1.88 8.10 -15.46
CA SER A 194 2.67 7.79 -16.67
C SER A 194 2.51 6.36 -17.17
N GLN A 195 1.80 5.52 -16.43
CA GLN A 195 1.59 4.13 -16.78
C GLN A 195 0.78 4.01 -18.06
N ASP A 196 1.32 3.27 -19.01
CA ASP A 196 0.70 3.08 -20.32
C ASP A 196 -0.66 2.37 -20.19
N PRO A 197 -1.72 2.79 -20.91
CA PRO A 197 -2.96 2.03 -21.00
C PRO A 197 -2.76 0.58 -21.45
N GLU A 198 -1.70 0.32 -22.23
CA GLU A 198 -1.31 -1.02 -22.68
C GLU A 198 -0.47 -1.81 -21.65
N GLY A 199 -0.16 -1.23 -20.48
CA GLY A 199 0.50 -1.93 -19.37
C GLY A 199 2.02 -2.02 -19.48
N GLU A 200 2.66 -1.19 -20.30
CA GLU A 200 4.11 -1.21 -20.54
C GLU A 200 4.96 -0.80 -19.31
N GLY A 201 4.33 -0.45 -18.18
CA GLY A 201 4.96 -0.07 -16.91
C GLY A 201 5.13 1.46 -16.74
N ILE A 202 5.73 1.87 -15.63
CA ILE A 202 5.95 3.29 -15.30
C ILE A 202 7.25 3.84 -15.90
N SER A 203 7.33 5.17 -16.08
CA SER A 203 8.49 5.85 -16.67
C SER A 203 9.78 5.66 -15.84
N PRO A 204 10.88 5.13 -16.43
CA PRO A 204 12.18 5.02 -15.76
C PRO A 204 12.71 6.34 -15.21
N LEU A 205 12.45 7.45 -15.91
CA LEU A 205 12.88 8.78 -15.49
C LEU A 205 12.17 9.19 -14.19
N ALA A 206 10.86 8.95 -14.09
CA ALA A 206 10.09 9.24 -12.88
C ALA A 206 10.60 8.43 -11.68
N VAL A 207 10.99 7.16 -11.90
CA VAL A 207 11.60 6.33 -10.86
C VAL A 207 12.93 6.92 -10.40
N GLN A 208 13.84 7.27 -11.32
CA GLN A 208 15.15 7.84 -10.96
C GLN A 208 15.01 9.14 -10.15
N GLU A 209 14.02 9.98 -10.47
CA GLU A 209 13.77 11.23 -9.73
C GLU A 209 13.35 11.01 -8.28
N CYS A 210 12.65 9.91 -7.96
CA CYS A 210 12.26 9.57 -6.59
C CYS A 210 13.46 9.30 -5.68
N ARG A 211 14.59 8.83 -6.24
CA ARG A 211 15.76 8.39 -5.45
C ARG A 211 16.32 9.46 -4.52
N ARG A 212 16.24 10.74 -4.92
CA ARG A 212 16.73 11.87 -4.10
C ARG A 212 15.85 12.16 -2.87
N PHE A 213 14.70 11.52 -2.77
CA PHE A 213 13.71 11.72 -1.71
C PHE A 213 13.53 10.49 -0.82
N LEU A 214 14.40 9.48 -0.91
CA LEU A 214 14.29 8.29 -0.06
C LEU A 214 14.56 8.61 1.42
N ASP A 215 15.44 9.58 1.71
CA ASP A 215 15.74 10.09 3.06
C ASP A 215 16.13 9.01 4.08
N GLY A 216 16.58 7.83 3.63
CA GLY A 216 16.85 6.67 4.49
C GLY A 216 15.59 6.09 5.14
N MET A 217 14.40 6.44 4.63
CA MET A 217 13.13 5.95 5.11
C MET A 217 12.79 4.62 4.44
N GLU A 218 12.75 3.57 5.25
CA GLU A 218 12.44 2.20 4.80
C GLU A 218 11.13 2.11 4.00
N SER A 219 10.08 2.86 4.35
CA SER A 219 8.83 2.87 3.57
C SER A 219 9.02 3.40 2.16
N ARG A 220 9.85 4.45 1.99
CA ARG A 220 10.20 5.00 0.68
C ARG A 220 11.10 4.06 -0.10
N ASP A 221 12.05 3.38 0.57
CA ASP A 221 12.89 2.35 -0.06
C ASP A 221 12.04 1.18 -0.60
N VAL A 222 11.03 0.74 0.15
CA VAL A 222 10.05 -0.26 -0.30
C VAL A 222 9.29 0.25 -1.51
N ILE A 223 8.65 1.43 -1.43
CA ILE A 223 7.88 2.01 -2.56
C ILE A 223 8.76 2.20 -3.80
N TYR A 224 9.97 2.74 -3.65
CA TYR A 224 10.93 2.91 -4.74
C TYR A 224 11.33 1.58 -5.38
N SER A 225 11.52 0.53 -4.56
CA SER A 225 11.81 -0.81 -5.06
C SER A 225 10.63 -1.39 -5.85
N ILE A 226 9.39 -1.14 -5.42
CA ILE A 226 8.17 -1.50 -6.15
C ILE A 226 8.13 -0.77 -7.50
N MET A 227 8.42 0.52 -7.50
CA MET A 227 8.50 1.34 -8.71
C MET A 227 9.58 0.84 -9.68
N LEU A 228 10.76 0.46 -9.18
CA LEU A 228 11.83 -0.13 -10.00
C LEU A 228 11.34 -1.41 -10.70
N LEU A 229 10.66 -2.30 -9.99
CA LEU A 229 10.10 -3.52 -10.58
C LEU A 229 8.98 -3.24 -11.59
N GLY A 230 8.15 -2.22 -11.35
CA GLY A 230 7.08 -1.78 -12.26
C GLY A 230 7.53 -0.91 -13.44
N SER A 231 8.79 -0.48 -13.48
CA SER A 231 9.29 0.40 -14.55
C SER A 231 9.47 -0.31 -15.89
N LYS A 232 9.27 0.43 -16.99
CA LYS A 232 9.45 -0.09 -18.36
C LYS A 232 10.88 -0.58 -18.58
N SER A 233 11.08 -1.75 -19.18
CA SER A 233 12.42 -2.17 -19.61
C SER A 233 12.81 -1.41 -20.86
N SER A 234 13.78 -0.49 -20.78
CA SER A 234 14.18 0.39 -21.88
C SER A 234 14.93 -0.31 -23.02
N GLY A 235 14.98 -1.64 -23.07
CA GLY A 235 15.71 -2.43 -24.09
C GLY A 235 17.24 -2.32 -24.00
N ASN A 236 17.77 -1.18 -23.54
CA ASN A 236 19.15 -0.97 -23.13
C ASN A 236 19.22 -1.03 -21.60
N GLY A 237 19.73 -2.15 -21.08
CA GLY A 237 20.34 -2.47 -19.76
C GLY A 237 20.24 -1.59 -18.50
N ASP A 238 19.78 -0.34 -18.52
CA ASP A 238 20.13 0.71 -17.57
C ASP A 238 19.58 0.51 -16.16
N LEU A 239 18.49 -0.25 -15.99
CA LEU A 239 17.90 -0.54 -14.68
C LEU A 239 17.90 -2.03 -14.32
N THR A 240 18.54 -2.90 -15.11
CA THR A 240 18.45 -4.36 -14.90
C THR A 240 19.08 -4.76 -13.56
N SER A 241 20.25 -4.21 -13.25
CA SER A 241 20.94 -4.44 -11.97
C SER A 241 20.18 -3.82 -10.79
N GLU A 242 19.64 -2.61 -10.95
CA GLU A 242 18.84 -1.94 -9.92
C GLU A 242 17.55 -2.70 -9.61
N ARG A 243 16.89 -3.27 -10.62
CA ARG A 243 15.71 -4.14 -10.44
C ARG A 243 16.04 -5.42 -9.69
N GLU A 244 17.17 -6.05 -10.01
CA GLU A 244 17.60 -7.25 -9.29
C GLU A 244 17.92 -6.94 -7.82
N LEU A 245 18.56 -5.79 -7.55
CA LEU A 245 18.78 -5.31 -6.19
C LEU A 245 17.46 -5.00 -5.47
N ALA A 246 16.51 -4.35 -6.14
CA ALA A 246 15.17 -4.08 -5.61
C ALA A 246 14.43 -5.39 -5.27
N ARG A 247 14.50 -6.39 -6.15
CA ARG A 247 13.90 -7.72 -5.91
C ARG A 247 14.50 -8.37 -4.68
N ARG A 248 15.83 -8.38 -4.54
CA ARG A 248 16.51 -8.93 -3.35
C ARG A 248 16.18 -8.16 -2.08
N TYR A 249 16.10 -6.84 -2.18
CA TYR A 249 15.71 -5.98 -1.06
C TYR A 249 14.29 -6.34 -0.60
N LEU A 250 13.30 -6.32 -1.49
CA LEU A 250 11.92 -6.70 -1.17
C LEU A 250 11.80 -8.13 -0.65
N ALA A 251 12.56 -9.08 -1.19
CA ALA A 251 12.62 -10.45 -0.68
C ALA A 251 13.18 -10.50 0.74
N SER A 252 14.19 -9.70 1.06
CA SER A 252 14.70 -9.61 2.43
C SER A 252 13.66 -9.00 3.39
N GLN A 253 12.94 -7.96 2.96
CA GLN A 253 11.89 -7.30 3.72
C GLN A 253 10.74 -8.27 4.04
N ALA A 254 10.25 -8.99 3.03
CA ALA A 254 9.20 -10.00 3.18
C ALA A 254 9.61 -11.17 4.09
N ASN A 255 10.90 -11.52 4.15
CA ASN A 255 11.43 -12.60 4.99
C ASN A 255 11.92 -12.11 6.37
N GLY A 256 11.29 -11.06 6.91
CA GLY A 256 11.46 -10.65 8.31
C GLY A 256 12.53 -9.58 8.57
N ARG A 257 13.10 -8.95 7.53
CA ARG A 257 13.97 -7.76 7.72
C ARG A 257 13.19 -6.47 7.93
N ALA A 258 11.92 -6.42 7.52
CA ALA A 258 11.13 -5.21 7.66
C ALA A 258 10.88 -4.85 9.13
N THR A 259 10.88 -3.56 9.44
CA THR A 259 10.64 -3.10 10.82
C THR A 259 9.21 -3.32 11.32
N ASN A 260 8.27 -3.62 10.42
CA ASN A 260 6.87 -3.87 10.75
C ASN A 260 6.21 -4.79 9.73
N GLN A 261 5.10 -5.40 10.14
CA GLN A 261 4.37 -6.38 9.34
C GLN A 261 3.90 -5.81 8.00
N VAL A 262 3.30 -4.61 8.00
CA VAL A 262 2.75 -3.99 6.78
C VAL A 262 3.80 -3.89 5.67
N LEU A 263 5.01 -3.44 6.00
CA LEU A 263 6.10 -3.36 5.01
C LEU A 263 6.57 -4.74 4.53
N ALA A 264 6.63 -5.75 5.41
CA ALA A 264 6.91 -7.12 5.00
C ALA A 264 5.83 -7.66 4.04
N THR A 265 4.55 -7.48 4.39
CA THR A 265 3.41 -7.93 3.60
C THR A 265 3.38 -7.26 2.23
N VAL A 266 3.52 -5.92 2.17
CA VAL A 266 3.53 -5.17 0.90
C VAL A 266 4.75 -5.53 0.05
N SER A 267 5.90 -5.80 0.65
CA SER A 267 7.07 -6.30 -0.09
C SER A 267 6.81 -7.67 -0.71
N GLY A 268 6.15 -8.58 0.01
CA GLY A 268 5.71 -9.87 -0.51
C GLY A 268 4.68 -9.73 -1.63
N MET A 269 3.73 -8.80 -1.51
CA MET A 269 2.77 -8.46 -2.57
C MET A 269 3.49 -7.99 -3.83
N ALA A 270 4.44 -7.07 -3.70
CA ALA A 270 5.20 -6.55 -4.83
C ALA A 270 5.98 -7.63 -5.56
N LEU A 271 6.61 -8.56 -4.83
CA LEU A 271 7.30 -9.70 -5.46
C LEU A 271 6.35 -10.52 -6.32
N ARG A 272 5.16 -10.85 -5.82
CA ARG A 272 4.13 -11.59 -6.57
C ARG A 272 3.61 -10.81 -7.76
N ALA A 273 3.43 -9.50 -7.62
CA ALA A 273 3.01 -8.64 -8.71
C ALA A 273 4.01 -8.67 -9.87
N PHE A 274 5.31 -8.72 -9.59
CA PHE A 274 6.37 -8.65 -10.60
C PHE A 274 7.19 -9.94 -10.68
N GLU A 275 6.61 -11.08 -10.32
CA GLU A 275 7.19 -12.39 -10.59
C GLU A 275 7.26 -12.58 -12.12
N GLY A 276 8.44 -12.96 -12.59
CA GLY A 276 8.73 -13.35 -13.97
C GLY A 276 9.22 -14.78 -13.99
#